data_AF-G3R4D6-F1
#
_entry.id   AF-G3R4D6-F1
#
_cell.length_a   1.000
_cell.length_b   1.000
_cell.length_c   1.000
_cell.angle_alpha   90.00
_cell.angle_beta   90.00
_cell.angle_gamma   90.00
#
_symmetry.space_group_name_H-M   'P 1'
#
loop_
_entity.id
_entity.type
_entity.pdbx_description
1 polymer ?
#
loop_
_entity_poly.entity_id
_entity_poly.type
_entity_poly.pdbx_seq_one_letter_code
_entity_poly.pdbx_strand_id
1 'polypeptide(L)'
;MSLHSLAELEVLCTHLYIGTDLTQRIEAEKALLELIDSPECLSKCQLLLEQGTTSYAQLLAATCLSKLVSRVSPLPVEQRMDIRNYILNYVASQPKLAPFVIQALIQVIAKITKLGWFEVQKDQFVFREIIADVRKFLQGTVEHCIIGVIILSELTQEMNLVDYYRPSAKHRKIATSFRDTSLKDVLVLACSLLKEVFAKPLNLQDQCQQNLVMQVLKLVLNCLNFDFIGSSADESADDLCTVQIPTTWRTIFLEPETLDLFFNLYHSLPPLLSQLALSCLVQFASTRRSLFNSPERAKYLGNLIKGVKRILENPQGLSDPGNYHEFCRFLARLKTNYQLGELVMVKEYPEVIRLIANFTITSLQHWEFAPNSVHYLLTLWQRMVASVPFVKSTEPHLLDTYAPEITKAFITSRLDSVAIVVRDRLDDPLDDTATVFQQLEQLCTVSRCEYEKTCALLVQLFDQNAQNYQKLLHPSSGVTVDITIQEGRLAWLVYLVGTVVGGRLTYTSTDEHDAMDGELSCRVFQLISLMDTGLPRCSSEKIELAILWFLDQFRKTYVGDQLQRTSKVGFY
;
A
#
# COMPACT_ATOMS: atom_id res chain seq x y z
N MET A 1 4.50 -6.27 -52.26
CA MET A 1 5.06 -5.21 -51.40
C MET A 1 6.52 -5.56 -51.14
N SER A 2 7.44 -4.61 -51.30
CA SER A 2 8.88 -4.87 -51.51
C SER A 2 9.71 -4.84 -50.23
N LEU A 3 10.77 -5.63 -50.15
CA LEU A 3 11.78 -5.66 -49.06
C LEU A 3 12.35 -4.28 -48.67
N HIS A 4 12.32 -3.30 -49.58
CA HIS A 4 12.75 -1.92 -49.29
C HIS A 4 11.92 -1.23 -48.20
N SER A 5 10.59 -1.45 -48.16
CA SER A 5 9.75 -0.81 -47.14
C SER A 5 9.99 -1.37 -45.74
N LEU A 6 10.49 -2.61 -45.61
CA LEU A 6 10.81 -3.20 -44.32
C LEU A 6 12.10 -2.61 -43.74
N ALA A 7 13.14 -2.47 -44.57
CA ALA A 7 14.41 -1.88 -44.16
C ALA A 7 14.24 -0.44 -43.66
N GLU A 8 13.42 0.37 -44.35
CA GLU A 8 13.09 1.73 -43.93
C GLU A 8 12.40 1.76 -42.55
N LEU A 9 11.48 0.83 -42.29
CA LEU A 9 10.78 0.72 -41.01
C LEU A 9 11.71 0.26 -39.88
N GLU A 10 12.67 -0.62 -40.16
CA GLU A 10 13.68 -1.06 -39.19
C GLU A 10 14.69 0.05 -38.85
N VAL A 11 15.04 0.90 -39.83
CA VAL A 11 15.84 2.11 -39.59
C VAL A 11 15.07 3.08 -38.68
N LEU A 12 13.78 3.33 -38.98
CA LEU A 12 12.90 4.17 -38.17
C LEU A 12 12.78 3.67 -36.73
N CYS A 13 12.66 2.35 -36.56
CA CYS A 13 12.68 1.69 -35.27
C CYS A 13 13.97 1.94 -34.48
N THR A 14 15.12 1.81 -35.15
CA THR A 14 16.45 2.04 -34.56
C THR A 14 16.59 3.48 -34.07
N HIS A 15 16.16 4.47 -34.86
CA HIS A 15 16.19 5.87 -34.46
C HIS A 15 15.30 6.17 -33.25
N LEU A 16 14.09 5.58 -33.19
CA LEU A 16 13.18 5.77 -32.05
C LEU A 16 13.73 5.20 -30.74
N TYR A 17 14.08 3.92 -30.73
CA TYR A 17 14.36 3.21 -29.48
C TYR A 17 15.84 3.20 -29.07
N ILE A 18 16.77 3.28 -30.03
CA ILE A 18 18.21 3.15 -29.78
C ILE A 18 18.94 4.49 -29.99
N GLY A 19 18.47 5.33 -30.92
CA GLY A 19 19.14 6.57 -31.30
C GLY A 19 19.36 7.55 -30.15
N THR A 20 20.54 8.18 -30.08
CA THR A 20 20.86 9.20 -29.07
C THR A 20 20.67 10.63 -29.58
N ASP A 21 20.54 10.82 -30.91
CA ASP A 21 20.32 12.11 -31.54
C ASP A 21 18.83 12.51 -31.46
N LEU A 22 18.57 13.66 -30.84
CA LEU A 22 17.23 14.21 -30.67
C LEU A 22 16.56 14.54 -32.02
N THR A 23 17.32 15.01 -33.01
CA THR A 23 16.78 15.41 -34.32
C THR A 23 16.25 14.20 -35.07
N GLN A 24 17.04 13.12 -35.09
CA GLN A 24 16.65 11.85 -35.73
C GLN A 24 15.45 11.20 -35.03
N ARG A 25 15.35 11.32 -33.71
CA ARG A 25 14.18 10.84 -32.96
C ARG A 25 12.91 11.60 -33.33
N ILE A 26 12.98 12.93 -33.42
CA ILE A 26 11.83 13.77 -33.81
C ILE A 26 11.38 13.44 -35.25
N GLU A 27 12.33 13.26 -36.17
CA GLU A 27 12.03 12.87 -37.56
C GLU A 27 11.37 11.49 -37.62
N ALA A 28 11.87 10.52 -36.85
CA ALA A 28 11.31 9.18 -36.77
C ALA A 28 9.91 9.17 -36.13
N GLU A 29 9.65 10.01 -35.12
CA GLU A 29 8.31 10.19 -34.54
C GLU A 29 7.32 10.78 -35.55
N LYS A 30 7.75 11.74 -36.37
CA LYS A 30 6.92 12.32 -37.42
C LYS A 30 6.59 11.27 -38.49
N ALA A 31 7.58 10.53 -38.96
CA ALA A 31 7.40 9.47 -39.93
C ALA A 31 6.51 8.32 -39.38
N LEU A 32 6.56 8.05 -38.08
CA LEU A 32 5.64 7.13 -37.42
C LEU A 32 4.18 7.61 -37.47
N LEU A 33 3.92 8.91 -37.26
CA LEU A 33 2.56 9.46 -37.38
C LEU A 33 2.05 9.38 -38.82
N GLU A 34 2.90 9.69 -39.81
CA GLU A 34 2.57 9.55 -41.23
C GLU A 34 2.27 8.10 -41.61
N LEU A 35 3.05 7.14 -41.08
CA LEU A 35 2.79 5.71 -41.25
C LEU A 35 1.43 5.31 -40.68
N ILE A 36 1.09 5.81 -39.49
CA ILE A 36 -0.20 5.52 -38.86
C ILE A 36 -1.33 6.01 -39.76
N ASP A 37 -1.23 7.24 -40.28
CA ASP A 37 -2.21 7.88 -41.18
C ASP A 37 -2.29 7.27 -42.58
N SER A 38 -1.31 6.45 -42.96
CA SER A 38 -1.33 5.70 -44.21
C SER A 38 -2.41 4.60 -44.23
N PRO A 39 -3.09 4.39 -45.38
CA PRO A 39 -3.99 3.24 -45.56
C PRO A 39 -3.26 1.89 -45.50
N GLU A 40 -1.94 1.89 -45.69
CA GLU A 40 -1.08 0.70 -45.63
C GLU A 40 -0.56 0.39 -44.20
N CYS A 41 -0.99 1.15 -43.19
CA CYS A 41 -0.52 0.98 -41.81
C CYS A 41 -0.67 -0.47 -41.33
N LEU A 42 -1.85 -1.07 -41.54
CA LEU A 42 -2.12 -2.44 -41.09
C LEU A 42 -1.22 -3.47 -41.76
N SER A 43 -1.06 -3.40 -43.09
CA SER A 43 -0.22 -4.34 -43.84
C SER A 43 1.25 -4.18 -43.47
N LYS A 44 1.72 -2.96 -43.22
CA LYS A 44 3.09 -2.68 -42.75
C LYS A 44 3.33 -3.20 -41.32
N CYS A 45 2.33 -3.08 -40.44
CA CYS A 45 2.40 -3.67 -39.09
C CYS A 45 2.49 -5.21 -39.15
N GLN A 46 1.68 -5.86 -40.00
CA GLN A 46 1.76 -7.31 -40.21
C GLN A 46 3.12 -7.74 -40.76
N LEU A 47 3.66 -6.99 -41.73
CA LEU A 47 5.00 -7.23 -42.27
C LEU A 47 6.09 -7.15 -41.19
N LEU A 48 6.04 -6.13 -40.32
CA LEU A 48 6.98 -5.98 -39.21
C LEU A 48 6.87 -7.09 -38.16
N LEU A 49 5.66 -7.61 -37.92
CA LEU A 49 5.46 -8.72 -36.99
C LEU A 49 5.99 -10.03 -37.57
N GLU A 50 5.71 -10.32 -38.85
CA GLU A 50 6.08 -11.59 -39.49
C GLU A 50 7.53 -11.67 -39.95
N GLN A 51 8.10 -10.55 -40.42
CA GLN A 51 9.40 -10.51 -41.08
C GLN A 51 10.42 -9.61 -40.38
N GLY A 52 10.02 -8.90 -39.32
CA GLY A 52 10.93 -8.04 -38.57
C GLY A 52 12.07 -8.84 -37.94
N THR A 53 13.30 -8.34 -38.08
CA THR A 53 14.51 -9.02 -37.60
C THR A 53 14.82 -8.73 -36.13
N THR A 54 14.14 -7.74 -35.52
CA THR A 54 14.39 -7.30 -34.15
C THR A 54 13.10 -7.23 -33.32
N SER A 55 13.21 -7.41 -32.00
CA SER A 55 12.07 -7.23 -31.08
C SER A 55 11.56 -5.79 -31.03
N TYR A 56 12.42 -4.81 -31.34
CA TYR A 56 11.98 -3.42 -31.46
C TYR A 56 11.13 -3.17 -32.71
N ALA A 57 11.36 -3.88 -33.82
CA ALA A 57 10.51 -3.79 -35.01
C ALA A 57 9.08 -4.27 -34.71
N GLN A 58 8.96 -5.35 -33.94
CA GLN A 58 7.68 -5.87 -33.46
C GLN A 58 7.01 -4.92 -32.45
N LEU A 59 7.79 -4.27 -31.58
CA LEU A 59 7.30 -3.23 -30.68
C LEU A 59 6.79 -1.99 -31.43
N LEU A 60 7.46 -1.59 -32.52
CA LEU A 60 7.02 -0.52 -33.39
C LEU A 60 5.65 -0.85 -33.98
N ALA A 61 5.48 -2.07 -34.50
CA ALA A 61 4.19 -2.55 -35.01
C ALA A 61 3.10 -2.51 -33.93
N ALA A 62 3.39 -3.01 -32.71
CA ALA A 62 2.45 -2.93 -31.59
C ALA A 62 2.08 -1.48 -31.24
N THR A 63 3.06 -0.56 -31.29
CA THR A 63 2.86 0.87 -31.03
C THR A 63 1.98 1.53 -32.11
N CYS A 64 2.25 1.24 -33.39
CA CYS A 64 1.42 1.67 -34.51
C CYS A 64 -0.02 1.18 -34.35
N LEU A 65 -0.20 -0.12 -34.08
CA LEU A 65 -1.52 -0.72 -33.88
C LEU A 65 -2.25 -0.10 -32.69
N SER A 66 -1.57 0.12 -31.57
CA SER A 66 -2.16 0.80 -30.40
C SER A 66 -2.65 2.21 -30.75
N LYS A 67 -1.85 3.00 -31.47
CA LYS A 67 -2.25 4.36 -31.87
C LYS A 67 -3.39 4.32 -32.90
N LEU A 68 -3.34 3.38 -33.84
CA LEU A 68 -4.35 3.18 -34.88
C LEU A 68 -5.74 2.88 -34.30
N VAL A 69 -5.83 2.00 -33.31
CA VAL A 69 -7.12 1.62 -32.69
C VAL A 69 -7.67 2.66 -31.71
N SER A 70 -6.81 3.54 -31.20
CA SER A 70 -7.16 4.60 -30.26
C SER A 70 -7.55 5.92 -30.94
N ARG A 71 -7.62 5.97 -32.27
CA ARG A 71 -8.01 7.16 -33.04
C ARG A 71 -9.36 7.74 -32.62
N VAL A 72 -9.49 9.06 -32.83
CA VAL A 72 -10.74 9.80 -32.62
C VAL A 72 -11.86 9.24 -33.50
N SER A 73 -11.56 8.99 -34.77
CA SER A 73 -12.44 8.25 -35.67
C SER A 73 -12.13 6.75 -35.55
N PRO A 74 -13.03 5.94 -34.98
CA PRO A 74 -12.78 4.52 -34.78
C PRO A 74 -12.78 3.77 -36.11
N LEU A 75 -11.91 2.77 -36.22
CA LEU A 75 -11.93 1.82 -37.33
C LEU A 75 -13.27 1.05 -37.38
N PRO A 76 -13.70 0.57 -38.57
CA PRO A 76 -14.81 -0.36 -38.71
C PRO A 76 -14.70 -1.54 -37.74
N VAL A 77 -15.85 -2.03 -37.28
CA VAL A 77 -15.94 -3.13 -36.31
C VAL A 77 -15.18 -4.36 -36.80
N GLU A 78 -15.36 -4.73 -38.07
CA GLU A 78 -14.71 -5.88 -38.70
C GLU A 78 -13.18 -5.75 -38.68
N GLN A 79 -12.63 -4.60 -39.07
CA GLN A 79 -11.18 -4.37 -39.03
C GLN A 79 -10.61 -4.47 -37.61
N ARG A 80 -11.34 -3.99 -36.58
CA ARG A 80 -10.89 -4.15 -35.19
C ARG A 80 -10.94 -5.59 -34.71
N MET A 81 -11.93 -6.36 -35.15
CA MET A 81 -11.99 -7.80 -34.89
C MET A 81 -10.83 -8.52 -35.56
N ASP A 82 -10.53 -8.19 -36.81
CA ASP A 82 -9.41 -8.78 -37.57
C ASP A 82 -8.07 -8.48 -36.89
N ILE A 83 -7.83 -7.23 -36.48
CA ILE A 83 -6.62 -6.85 -35.73
C ILE A 83 -6.51 -7.66 -34.43
N ARG A 84 -7.58 -7.70 -33.63
CA ARG A 84 -7.58 -8.44 -32.36
C ARG A 84 -7.28 -9.93 -32.57
N ASN A 85 -7.99 -10.56 -33.51
CA ASN A 85 -7.84 -11.99 -33.79
C ASN A 85 -6.46 -12.31 -34.38
N TYR A 86 -5.93 -11.45 -35.23
CA TYR A 86 -4.57 -11.57 -35.76
C TYR A 86 -3.55 -11.52 -34.62
N ILE A 87 -3.62 -10.53 -33.73
CA ILE A 87 -2.68 -10.41 -32.61
C ILE A 87 -2.78 -11.62 -31.68
N LEU A 88 -3.99 -12.09 -31.36
CA LEU A 88 -4.20 -13.29 -30.55
C LEU A 88 -3.54 -14.53 -31.17
N ASN A 89 -3.77 -14.76 -32.46
CA ASN A 89 -3.16 -15.88 -33.17
C ASN A 89 -1.64 -15.74 -33.26
N TYR A 90 -1.14 -14.51 -33.45
CA TYR A 90 0.28 -14.23 -33.52
C TYR A 90 0.99 -14.56 -32.20
N VAL A 91 0.50 -14.04 -31.06
CA VAL A 91 1.09 -14.35 -29.74
C VAL A 91 0.91 -15.82 -29.34
N ALA A 92 -0.15 -16.49 -29.80
CA ALA A 92 -0.30 -17.94 -29.64
C ALA A 92 0.74 -18.72 -30.45
N SER A 93 1.02 -18.32 -31.69
CA SER A 93 1.99 -18.99 -32.55
C SER A 93 3.44 -18.73 -32.17
N GLN A 94 3.71 -17.62 -31.48
CA GLN A 94 5.06 -17.16 -31.11
C GLN A 94 5.18 -16.90 -29.59
N PRO A 95 5.04 -17.94 -28.74
CA PRO A 95 5.05 -17.75 -27.28
C PRO A 95 6.42 -17.34 -26.71
N LYS A 96 7.48 -17.39 -27.54
CA LYS A 96 8.87 -17.05 -27.18
C LYS A 96 9.28 -15.62 -27.56
N LEU A 97 8.32 -14.78 -28.00
CA LEU A 97 8.59 -13.37 -28.24
C LEU A 97 9.13 -12.69 -26.98
N ALA A 98 9.87 -11.59 -27.18
CA ALA A 98 10.36 -10.81 -26.05
C ALA A 98 9.19 -10.36 -25.16
N PRO A 99 9.29 -10.47 -23.82
CA PRO A 99 8.17 -10.21 -22.91
C PRO A 99 7.52 -8.83 -23.10
N PHE A 100 8.32 -7.79 -23.37
CA PHE A 100 7.81 -6.44 -23.62
C PHE A 100 7.01 -6.32 -24.93
N VAL A 101 7.31 -7.13 -25.94
CA VAL A 101 6.54 -7.18 -27.20
C VAL A 101 5.20 -7.86 -26.96
N ILE A 102 5.19 -8.99 -26.25
CA ILE A 102 3.96 -9.68 -25.84
C ILE A 102 3.06 -8.73 -25.05
N GLN A 103 3.62 -8.04 -24.06
CA GLN A 103 2.92 -7.04 -23.25
C GLN A 103 2.31 -5.92 -24.11
N ALA A 104 3.08 -5.34 -25.03
CA ALA A 104 2.61 -4.27 -25.90
C ALA A 104 1.47 -4.73 -26.84
N LEU A 105 1.57 -5.95 -27.39
CA LEU A 105 0.52 -6.53 -28.24
C LEU A 105 -0.76 -6.84 -27.44
N ILE A 106 -0.63 -7.37 -26.23
CA ILE A 106 -1.76 -7.64 -25.34
C ILE A 106 -2.47 -6.33 -24.94
N GLN A 107 -1.73 -5.24 -24.72
CA GLN A 107 -2.31 -3.92 -24.50
C GLN A 107 -3.21 -3.48 -25.66
N VAL A 108 -2.84 -3.77 -26.91
CA VAL A 108 -3.70 -3.50 -28.07
C VAL A 108 -4.99 -4.32 -27.99
N ILE A 109 -4.90 -5.61 -27.65
CA ILE A 109 -6.08 -6.49 -27.47
C ILE A 109 -7.01 -5.94 -26.39
N ALA A 110 -6.48 -5.54 -25.24
CA ALA A 110 -7.25 -4.99 -24.12
C ALA A 110 -7.96 -3.68 -24.52
N LYS A 111 -7.25 -2.76 -25.18
CA LYS A 111 -7.81 -1.49 -25.69
C LYS A 111 -8.94 -1.73 -26.71
N ILE A 112 -8.71 -2.59 -27.70
CA ILE A 112 -9.75 -2.93 -28.69
C ILE A 112 -10.98 -3.49 -27.99
N THR A 113 -10.79 -4.40 -27.04
CA THR A 113 -11.88 -5.04 -26.29
C THR A 113 -12.69 -4.04 -25.47
N LYS A 114 -12.03 -3.13 -24.74
CA LYS A 114 -12.70 -2.06 -23.99
C LYS A 114 -13.48 -1.13 -24.91
N LEU A 115 -12.88 -0.69 -26.02
CA LEU A 115 -13.53 0.22 -26.97
C LEU A 115 -14.74 -0.42 -27.65
N GLY A 116 -14.66 -1.71 -27.96
CA GLY A 116 -15.73 -2.50 -28.58
C GLY A 116 -16.69 -3.17 -27.59
N TRP A 117 -16.60 -2.92 -26.28
CA TRP A 117 -17.28 -3.71 -25.24
C TRP A 117 -18.81 -3.86 -25.39
N PHE A 118 -19.46 -2.88 -26.02
CA PHE A 118 -20.91 -2.85 -26.29
C PHE A 118 -21.26 -3.02 -27.77
N GLU A 119 -20.30 -3.33 -28.63
CA GLU A 119 -20.57 -3.51 -30.06
C GLU A 119 -21.19 -4.88 -30.32
N VAL A 120 -22.26 -4.85 -31.11
CA VAL A 120 -23.07 -6.01 -31.45
C VAL A 120 -22.95 -6.26 -32.94
N GLN A 121 -22.63 -7.51 -33.31
CA GLN A 121 -22.80 -8.02 -34.67
C GLN A 121 -23.57 -9.32 -34.59
N LYS A 122 -24.55 -9.51 -35.49
CA LYS A 122 -25.40 -10.71 -35.54
C LYS A 122 -25.95 -11.10 -34.16
N ASP A 123 -26.45 -10.10 -33.43
CA ASP A 123 -27.04 -10.22 -32.07
C ASP A 123 -26.09 -10.71 -30.97
N GLN A 124 -24.77 -10.68 -31.20
CA GLN A 124 -23.76 -11.08 -30.21
C GLN A 124 -22.77 -9.95 -29.90
N PHE A 125 -22.34 -9.88 -28.63
CA PHE A 125 -21.28 -8.96 -28.20
C PHE A 125 -19.90 -9.52 -28.56
N VAL A 126 -19.51 -9.36 -29.82
CA VAL A 126 -18.31 -9.98 -30.43
C VAL A 126 -16.99 -9.70 -29.71
N PHE A 127 -16.88 -8.59 -28.97
CA PHE A 127 -15.68 -8.28 -28.18
C PHE A 127 -15.60 -9.01 -26.83
N ARG A 128 -16.74 -9.47 -26.29
CA ARG A 128 -16.79 -10.17 -25.00
C ARG A 128 -16.37 -11.64 -25.09
N GLU A 129 -16.37 -12.22 -26.30
CA GLU A 129 -15.89 -13.57 -26.59
C GLU A 129 -14.40 -13.80 -26.24
N ILE A 130 -13.63 -12.71 -26.03
CA ILE A 130 -12.22 -12.77 -25.64
C ILE A 130 -11.97 -13.71 -24.45
N ILE A 131 -12.90 -13.78 -23.49
CA ILE A 131 -12.75 -14.65 -22.31
C ILE A 131 -12.76 -16.13 -22.73
N ALA A 132 -13.61 -16.50 -23.69
CA ALA A 132 -13.66 -17.87 -24.22
C ALA A 132 -12.39 -18.21 -25.01
N ASP A 133 -11.85 -17.26 -25.78
CA ASP A 133 -10.59 -17.45 -26.50
C ASP A 133 -9.40 -17.60 -25.56
N VAL A 134 -9.32 -16.78 -24.50
CA VAL A 134 -8.25 -16.86 -23.51
C VAL A 134 -8.27 -18.18 -22.74
N ARG A 135 -9.44 -18.80 -22.51
CA ARG A 135 -9.51 -20.14 -21.90
C ARG A 135 -8.74 -21.20 -22.69
N LYS A 136 -8.61 -21.06 -24.01
CA LYS A 136 -7.82 -21.98 -24.84
C LYS A 136 -6.32 -21.86 -24.55
N PHE A 137 -5.83 -20.65 -24.29
CA PHE A 137 -4.43 -20.42 -23.88
C PHE A 137 -4.11 -21.12 -22.55
N LEU A 138 -5.05 -21.09 -21.60
CA LEU A 138 -4.87 -21.69 -20.28
C LEU A 138 -4.79 -23.21 -20.30
N GLN A 139 -5.33 -23.85 -21.36
CA GLN A 139 -5.26 -25.29 -21.59
C GLN A 139 -4.01 -25.72 -22.38
N GLY A 140 -3.20 -24.76 -22.82
CA GLY A 140 -1.98 -25.00 -23.61
C GLY A 140 -0.76 -25.34 -22.75
N THR A 141 0.43 -25.00 -23.26
CA THR A 141 1.68 -25.11 -22.49
C THR A 141 1.76 -24.05 -21.39
N VAL A 142 2.76 -24.14 -20.50
CA VAL A 142 2.98 -23.14 -19.44
C VAL A 142 3.15 -21.73 -20.03
N GLU A 143 3.87 -21.60 -21.15
CA GLU A 143 4.05 -20.31 -21.84
C GLU A 143 2.73 -19.74 -22.38
N HIS A 144 1.88 -20.59 -22.96
CA HIS A 144 0.55 -20.17 -23.40
C HIS A 144 -0.32 -19.78 -22.21
N CYS A 145 -0.25 -20.53 -21.10
CA CYS A 145 -0.96 -20.20 -19.87
C CYS A 145 -0.53 -18.83 -19.32
N ILE A 146 0.78 -18.54 -19.28
CA ILE A 146 1.32 -17.23 -18.90
C ILE A 146 0.74 -16.12 -19.78
N ILE A 147 0.75 -16.29 -21.11
CA ILE A 147 0.17 -15.33 -22.05
C ILE A 147 -1.32 -15.13 -21.79
N GLY A 148 -2.08 -16.20 -21.59
CA GLY A 148 -3.51 -16.13 -21.25
C GLY A 148 -3.77 -15.33 -19.97
N VAL A 149 -2.98 -15.56 -18.93
CA VAL A 149 -3.06 -14.81 -17.66
C VAL A 149 -2.70 -13.34 -17.86
N ILE A 150 -1.67 -13.01 -18.65
CA ILE A 150 -1.31 -11.62 -18.98
C ILE A 150 -2.46 -10.95 -19.73
N ILE A 151 -3.13 -11.63 -20.68
CA ILE A 151 -4.31 -11.08 -21.37
C ILE A 151 -5.42 -10.72 -20.39
N LEU A 152 -5.76 -11.61 -19.45
CA LEU A 152 -6.78 -11.32 -18.45
C LEU A 152 -6.39 -10.19 -17.50
N SER A 153 -5.10 -10.13 -17.15
CA SER A 153 -4.55 -9.12 -16.26
C SER A 153 -4.63 -7.74 -16.89
N GLU A 154 -4.14 -7.62 -18.12
CA GLU A 154 -4.18 -6.36 -18.88
C GLU A 154 -5.61 -5.94 -19.20
N LEU A 155 -6.48 -6.89 -19.57
CA LEU A 155 -7.89 -6.60 -19.79
C LEU A 155 -8.55 -6.04 -18.53
N THR A 156 -8.26 -6.62 -17.36
CA THR A 156 -8.81 -6.16 -16.07
C THR A 156 -8.34 -4.74 -15.75
N GLN A 157 -7.04 -4.46 -15.94
CA GLN A 157 -6.48 -3.12 -15.71
C GLN A 157 -7.03 -2.10 -16.70
N GLU A 158 -7.04 -2.41 -17.99
CA GLU A 158 -7.56 -1.51 -19.03
C GLU A 158 -9.05 -1.22 -18.79
N MET A 159 -9.87 -2.20 -18.38
CA MET A 159 -11.27 -1.98 -18.02
C MET A 159 -11.44 -1.04 -16.81
N ASN A 160 -10.48 -1.04 -15.88
CA ASN A 160 -10.47 -0.18 -14.70
C ASN A 160 -9.85 1.20 -14.95
N LEU A 161 -9.07 1.35 -16.02
CA LEU A 161 -8.35 2.59 -16.34
C LEU A 161 -9.32 3.70 -16.82
N VAL A 162 -9.38 4.79 -16.07
CA VAL A 162 -10.17 5.98 -16.43
C VAL A 162 -9.47 6.72 -17.58
N ASP A 163 -10.13 6.83 -18.74
CA ASP A 163 -9.65 7.63 -19.86
C ASP A 163 -10.16 9.08 -19.71
N TYR A 164 -9.30 9.99 -19.25
CA TYR A 164 -9.63 11.40 -19.04
C TYR A 164 -9.95 12.16 -20.35
N TYR A 165 -9.61 11.59 -21.52
CA TYR A 165 -9.93 12.19 -22.81
C TYR A 165 -11.34 11.82 -23.30
N ARG A 166 -12.04 10.90 -22.62
CA ARG A 166 -13.38 10.43 -22.98
C ARG A 166 -14.41 10.75 -21.89
N PRO A 167 -15.72 10.82 -22.23
CA PRO A 167 -16.76 11.05 -21.25
C PRO A 167 -16.75 9.95 -20.16
N SER A 168 -16.60 10.35 -18.89
CA SER A 168 -16.52 9.45 -17.73
C SER A 168 -17.74 8.50 -17.61
N ALA A 169 -18.91 8.92 -18.09
CA ALA A 169 -20.11 8.09 -18.13
C ALA A 169 -19.95 6.83 -19.00
N LYS A 170 -19.27 6.93 -20.16
CA LYS A 170 -19.04 5.78 -21.05
C LYS A 170 -18.08 4.79 -20.40
N HIS A 171 -17.00 5.28 -19.80
CA HIS A 171 -16.06 4.45 -19.06
C HIS A 171 -16.75 3.72 -17.90
N ARG A 172 -17.47 4.43 -17.03
CA ARG A 172 -18.21 3.83 -15.90
C ARG A 172 -19.19 2.75 -16.35
N LYS A 173 -19.90 2.95 -17.47
CA LYS A 173 -20.81 1.94 -18.03
C LYS A 173 -20.07 0.66 -18.47
N ILE A 174 -18.90 0.81 -19.11
CA ILE A 174 -18.06 -0.33 -19.53
C ILE A 174 -17.54 -1.08 -18.31
N ALA A 175 -16.88 -0.38 -17.38
CA ALA A 175 -16.32 -0.95 -16.16
C ALA A 175 -17.38 -1.69 -15.32
N THR A 176 -18.55 -1.07 -15.13
CA THR A 176 -19.70 -1.68 -14.44
C THR A 176 -20.17 -2.95 -15.15
N SER A 177 -20.31 -2.93 -16.48
CA SER A 177 -20.71 -4.12 -17.22
C SER A 177 -19.65 -5.23 -17.13
N PHE A 178 -18.36 -4.91 -17.21
CA PHE A 178 -17.29 -5.90 -17.09
C PHE A 178 -17.25 -6.54 -15.69
N ARG A 179 -17.37 -5.72 -14.65
CA ARG A 179 -17.50 -6.15 -13.24
C ARG A 179 -18.62 -7.16 -13.07
N ASP A 180 -19.78 -6.88 -13.64
CA ASP A 180 -20.99 -7.68 -13.44
C ASP A 180 -21.04 -8.95 -14.31
N THR A 181 -20.42 -8.94 -15.50
CA THR A 181 -20.53 -10.08 -16.44
C THR A 181 -19.31 -10.96 -16.55
N SER A 182 -18.12 -10.51 -16.13
CA SER A 182 -16.87 -11.22 -16.48
C SER A 182 -15.82 -11.22 -15.36
N LEU A 183 -15.68 -10.14 -14.59
CA LEU A 183 -14.61 -10.01 -13.60
C LEU A 183 -14.65 -11.12 -12.52
N LYS A 184 -15.84 -11.54 -12.09
CA LYS A 184 -16.01 -12.66 -11.14
C LYS A 184 -15.38 -13.95 -11.67
N ASP A 185 -15.67 -14.27 -12.92
CA ASP A 185 -15.20 -15.51 -13.55
C ASP A 185 -13.69 -15.49 -13.75
N VAL A 186 -13.12 -14.31 -14.04
CA VAL A 186 -11.68 -14.10 -14.11
C VAL A 186 -11.01 -14.37 -12.77
N LEU A 187 -11.56 -13.85 -11.66
CA LEU A 187 -11.05 -14.12 -10.32
C LEU A 187 -11.12 -15.61 -9.97
N VAL A 188 -12.26 -16.26 -10.21
CA VAL A 188 -12.44 -17.70 -9.93
C VAL A 188 -11.45 -18.54 -10.73
N LEU A 189 -11.24 -18.20 -12.00
CA LEU A 189 -10.26 -18.85 -12.86
C LEU A 189 -8.83 -18.68 -12.34
N ALA A 190 -8.45 -17.46 -11.93
CA ALA A 190 -7.13 -17.20 -11.35
C ALA A 190 -6.89 -17.98 -10.05
N CYS A 191 -7.88 -18.01 -9.14
CA CYS A 191 -7.79 -18.80 -7.92
C CYS A 191 -7.68 -20.31 -8.23
N SER A 192 -8.42 -20.80 -9.23
CA SER A 192 -8.36 -22.21 -9.64
C SER A 192 -6.98 -22.58 -10.19
N LEU A 193 -6.38 -21.72 -11.02
CA LEU A 193 -5.01 -21.90 -11.51
C LEU A 193 -3.99 -21.95 -10.37
N LEU A 194 -4.11 -21.08 -9.36
CA LEU A 194 -3.24 -21.13 -8.18
C LEU A 194 -3.41 -22.45 -7.40
N LYS A 195 -4.65 -22.92 -7.20
CA LYS A 195 -4.92 -24.21 -6.57
C LYS A 195 -4.27 -25.36 -7.34
N GLU A 196 -4.38 -25.37 -8.67
CA GLU A 196 -3.78 -26.41 -9.52
C GLU A 196 -2.24 -26.40 -9.51
N VAL A 197 -1.63 -25.22 -9.58
CA VAL A 197 -0.17 -25.06 -9.52
C VAL A 197 0.36 -25.48 -8.16
N PHE A 198 -0.37 -25.16 -7.08
CA PHE A 198 0.02 -25.47 -5.70
C PHE A 198 -0.26 -26.92 -5.29
N ALA A 199 -1.18 -27.61 -5.97
CA ALA A 199 -1.46 -29.03 -5.72
C ALA A 199 -0.30 -29.96 -6.11
N LYS A 200 0.62 -29.49 -6.95
CA LYS A 200 1.85 -30.20 -7.33
C LYS A 200 3.03 -29.66 -6.51
N PRO A 201 4.07 -30.48 -6.23
CA PRO A 201 5.27 -29.97 -5.58
C PRO A 201 5.86 -28.82 -6.41
N LEU A 202 5.86 -27.61 -5.83
CA LEU A 202 6.37 -26.40 -6.46
C LEU A 202 7.85 -26.58 -6.80
N ASN A 203 8.20 -26.54 -8.08
CA ASN A 203 9.59 -26.45 -8.49
C ASN A 203 10.02 -24.98 -8.47
N LEU A 204 10.42 -24.50 -7.31
CA LEU A 204 10.89 -23.13 -7.12
C LEU A 204 12.21 -22.83 -7.88
N GLN A 205 12.81 -23.77 -8.59
CA GLN A 205 13.95 -23.51 -9.48
C GLN A 205 13.50 -23.21 -10.92
N ASP A 206 12.26 -23.52 -11.29
CA ASP A 206 11.73 -23.29 -12.62
C ASP A 206 11.24 -21.84 -12.77
N GLN A 207 11.98 -21.05 -13.55
CA GLN A 207 11.67 -19.65 -13.83
C GLN A 207 10.29 -19.48 -14.52
N CYS A 208 9.88 -20.42 -15.36
CA CYS A 208 8.57 -20.39 -16.02
C CYS A 208 7.45 -20.61 -15.01
N GLN A 209 7.62 -21.55 -14.08
CA GLN A 209 6.64 -21.79 -13.02
C GLN A 209 6.54 -20.59 -12.07
N GLN A 210 7.67 -19.99 -11.67
CA GLN A 210 7.67 -18.77 -10.86
C GLN A 210 6.96 -17.61 -11.58
N ASN A 211 7.25 -17.41 -12.88
CA ASN A 211 6.59 -16.37 -13.66
C ASN A 211 5.08 -16.61 -13.77
N LEU A 212 4.63 -17.84 -13.98
CA LEU A 212 3.20 -18.17 -13.96
C LEU A 212 2.56 -17.78 -12.64
N VAL A 213 3.13 -18.20 -11.50
CA VAL A 213 2.61 -17.85 -10.17
C VAL A 213 2.57 -16.33 -9.97
N MET A 214 3.63 -15.62 -10.38
CA MET A 214 3.68 -14.16 -10.32
C MET A 214 2.54 -13.51 -11.11
N GLN A 215 2.33 -13.92 -12.36
CA GLN A 215 1.28 -13.35 -13.21
C GLN A 215 -0.11 -13.66 -12.68
N VAL A 216 -0.34 -14.86 -12.14
CA VAL A 216 -1.64 -15.24 -11.58
C VAL A 216 -1.93 -14.47 -10.29
N LEU A 217 -0.94 -14.29 -9.40
CA LEU A 217 -1.10 -13.45 -8.20
C LEU A 217 -1.40 -11.98 -8.56
N LYS A 218 -0.70 -11.43 -9.57
CA LYS A 218 -0.99 -10.09 -10.10
C LYS A 218 -2.40 -9.99 -10.66
N LEU A 219 -2.87 -11.02 -11.37
CA LEU A 219 -4.25 -11.08 -11.87
C LEU A 219 -5.26 -11.07 -10.72
N VAL A 220 -5.07 -11.90 -9.69
CA VAL A 220 -5.94 -11.89 -8.50
C VAL A 220 -5.96 -10.51 -7.87
N LEU A 221 -4.79 -9.90 -7.67
CA LEU A 221 -4.68 -8.57 -7.08
C LEU A 221 -5.39 -7.50 -7.92
N ASN A 222 -5.24 -7.53 -9.25
CA ASN A 222 -5.96 -6.64 -10.17
C ASN A 222 -7.48 -6.82 -10.08
N CYS A 223 -7.97 -8.05 -9.91
CA CYS A 223 -9.40 -8.29 -9.72
C CYS A 223 -9.91 -7.74 -8.38
N LEU A 224 -9.12 -7.87 -7.30
CA LEU A 224 -9.50 -7.39 -5.97
C LEU A 224 -9.37 -5.86 -5.82
N ASN A 225 -8.46 -5.23 -6.58
CA ASN A 225 -8.25 -3.78 -6.62
C ASN A 225 -9.14 -3.05 -7.64
N PHE A 226 -10.05 -3.75 -8.32
CA PHE A 226 -10.95 -3.13 -9.29
C PHE A 226 -11.81 -2.06 -8.60
N ASP A 227 -12.10 -0.94 -9.28
CA ASP A 227 -12.98 0.09 -8.74
C ASP A 227 -14.44 -0.35 -8.85
N PHE A 228 -14.93 -0.99 -7.80
CA PHE A 228 -16.28 -1.52 -7.75
C PHE A 228 -17.37 -0.43 -7.66
N ILE A 229 -17.03 0.80 -7.25
CA ILE A 229 -18.00 1.87 -6.95
C ILE A 229 -17.98 2.98 -8.01
N GLY A 230 -16.86 3.13 -8.74
CA GLY A 230 -16.66 4.25 -9.65
C GLY A 230 -16.19 5.51 -8.93
N SER A 231 -15.50 5.35 -7.79
CA SER A 231 -15.00 6.42 -6.93
C SER A 231 -13.49 6.60 -6.96
N SER A 232 -12.74 5.82 -7.74
CA SER A 232 -11.28 5.94 -7.84
C SER A 232 -10.88 7.12 -8.73
N ALA A 233 -11.16 8.34 -8.26
CA ALA A 233 -10.67 9.57 -8.89
C ALA A 233 -9.58 10.25 -8.06
N ASP A 234 -9.22 9.71 -6.90
CA ASP A 234 -8.30 10.35 -5.97
C ASP A 234 -7.19 9.39 -5.52
N GLU A 235 -6.00 9.51 -6.12
CA GLU A 235 -4.79 8.81 -5.68
C GLU A 235 -4.32 9.30 -4.29
N SER A 236 -4.93 10.35 -3.73
CA SER A 236 -4.70 10.81 -2.35
C SER A 236 -5.59 10.12 -1.30
N ALA A 237 -6.44 9.17 -1.70
CA ALA A 237 -7.32 8.45 -0.78
C ALA A 237 -6.54 7.61 0.25
N ASP A 238 -7.01 7.61 1.50
CA ASP A 238 -6.44 6.86 2.63
C ASP A 238 -6.24 5.37 2.25
N ASP A 239 -4.99 4.88 2.30
CA ASP A 239 -4.60 3.46 2.08
C ASP A 239 -5.13 2.52 3.17
N LEU A 240 -6.22 2.86 3.83
CA LEU A 240 -6.94 2.06 4.82
C LEU A 240 -8.43 1.86 4.49
N CYS A 241 -8.87 2.29 3.30
CA CYS A 241 -10.26 2.17 2.84
C CYS A 241 -10.73 0.73 2.61
N THR A 242 -11.97 0.41 3.00
CA THR A 242 -12.59 -0.90 2.73
C THR A 242 -13.04 -1.04 1.27
N VAL A 243 -12.87 -2.23 0.69
CA VAL A 243 -13.30 -2.56 -0.67
C VAL A 243 -14.75 -3.04 -0.67
N GLN A 244 -15.60 -2.48 -1.54
CA GLN A 244 -17.01 -2.83 -1.67
C GLN A 244 -17.24 -3.86 -2.77
N ILE A 245 -16.86 -5.11 -2.49
CA ILE A 245 -17.06 -6.25 -3.39
C ILE A 245 -18.56 -6.52 -3.62
N PRO A 246 -18.99 -6.82 -4.87
CA PRO A 246 -20.37 -7.23 -5.17
C PRO A 246 -20.83 -8.46 -4.36
N THR A 247 -22.08 -8.46 -3.94
CA THR A 247 -22.66 -9.55 -3.14
C THR A 247 -22.63 -10.90 -3.83
N THR A 248 -22.64 -10.92 -5.17
CA THR A 248 -22.53 -12.14 -5.98
C THR A 248 -21.18 -12.86 -5.80
N TRP A 249 -20.15 -12.19 -5.28
CA TRP A 249 -18.84 -12.79 -5.01
C TRP A 249 -18.73 -13.39 -3.61
N ARG A 250 -19.69 -13.13 -2.71
CA ARG A 250 -19.67 -13.55 -1.30
C ARG A 250 -19.27 -15.03 -1.12
N THR A 251 -19.74 -15.92 -2.00
CA THR A 251 -19.42 -17.35 -1.93
C THR A 251 -17.91 -17.63 -2.00
N ILE A 252 -17.17 -16.90 -2.83
CA ILE A 252 -15.71 -17.05 -3.01
C ILE A 252 -14.97 -16.80 -1.69
N PHE A 253 -15.43 -15.81 -0.91
CA PHE A 253 -14.82 -15.41 0.36
C PHE A 253 -15.22 -16.34 1.52
N LEU A 254 -16.37 -17.01 1.41
CA LEU A 254 -16.85 -17.94 2.44
C LEU A 254 -16.26 -19.34 2.31
N GLU A 255 -15.69 -19.69 1.15
CA GLU A 255 -14.93 -20.91 0.96
C GLU A 255 -13.68 -20.91 1.85
N PRO A 256 -13.57 -21.83 2.83
CA PRO A 256 -12.43 -21.85 3.76
C PRO A 256 -11.07 -21.97 3.05
N GLU A 257 -11.06 -22.74 1.95
CA GLU A 257 -9.88 -22.98 1.13
C GLU A 257 -9.31 -21.72 0.48
N THR A 258 -10.12 -20.67 0.27
CA THR A 258 -9.66 -19.46 -0.40
C THR A 258 -8.59 -18.75 0.43
N LEU A 259 -8.88 -18.42 1.70
CA LEU A 259 -7.88 -17.78 2.57
C LEU A 259 -6.71 -18.72 2.86
N ASP A 260 -6.99 -20.00 3.11
CA ASP A 260 -5.96 -21.00 3.39
C ASP A 260 -4.95 -21.11 2.23
N LEU A 261 -5.42 -21.03 0.97
CA LEU A 261 -4.55 -21.00 -0.21
C LEU A 261 -3.52 -19.87 -0.14
N PHE A 262 -3.94 -18.63 0.12
CA PHE A 262 -3.02 -17.48 0.13
C PHE A 262 -2.07 -17.50 1.33
N PHE A 263 -2.52 -17.95 2.51
CA PHE A 263 -1.62 -18.16 3.65
C PHE A 263 -0.60 -19.28 3.36
N ASN A 264 -1.01 -20.36 2.71
CA ASN A 264 -0.09 -21.44 2.34
C ASN A 264 0.92 -20.99 1.26
N LEU A 265 0.47 -20.20 0.28
CA LEU A 265 1.33 -19.59 -0.73
C LEU A 265 2.38 -18.69 -0.07
N TYR A 266 1.99 -17.81 0.86
CA TYR A 266 2.94 -16.96 1.60
C TYR A 266 4.06 -17.78 2.26
N HIS A 267 3.72 -18.86 2.95
CA HIS A 267 4.71 -19.69 3.66
C HIS A 267 5.59 -20.56 2.75
N SER A 268 5.17 -20.80 1.51
CA SER A 268 5.84 -21.75 0.61
C SER A 268 6.61 -21.09 -0.52
N LEU A 269 6.36 -19.80 -0.77
CA LEU A 269 6.92 -19.06 -1.89
C LEU A 269 8.14 -18.21 -1.48
N PRO A 270 9.05 -17.90 -2.41
CA PRO A 270 10.16 -16.97 -2.18
C PRO A 270 9.66 -15.52 -2.00
N PRO A 271 10.49 -14.63 -1.40
CA PRO A 271 10.09 -13.28 -0.99
C PRO A 271 9.29 -12.46 -2.02
N LEU A 272 9.74 -12.41 -3.27
CA LEU A 272 9.06 -11.65 -4.34
C LEU A 272 7.61 -12.13 -4.58
N LEU A 273 7.38 -13.44 -4.49
CA LEU A 273 6.07 -14.04 -4.73
C LEU A 273 5.24 -14.10 -3.45
N SER A 274 5.86 -14.32 -2.29
CA SER A 274 5.19 -14.28 -0.99
C SER A 274 4.65 -12.88 -0.68
N GLN A 275 5.35 -11.83 -1.11
CA GLN A 275 4.89 -10.44 -0.99
C GLN A 275 3.58 -10.24 -1.74
N LEU A 276 3.48 -10.72 -2.98
CA LEU A 276 2.24 -10.65 -3.77
C LEU A 276 1.10 -11.45 -3.12
N ALA A 277 1.41 -12.62 -2.54
CA ALA A 277 0.43 -13.40 -1.79
C ALA A 277 -0.09 -12.63 -0.56
N LEU A 278 0.78 -11.92 0.17
CA LEU A 278 0.38 -11.02 1.25
C LEU A 278 -0.45 -9.84 0.73
N SER A 279 -0.08 -9.22 -0.39
CA SER A 279 -0.89 -8.16 -1.00
C SER A 279 -2.31 -8.63 -1.34
N CYS A 280 -2.48 -9.86 -1.82
CA CYS A 280 -3.81 -10.45 -1.98
C CYS A 280 -4.53 -10.59 -0.62
N LEU A 281 -3.86 -11.06 0.44
CA LEU A 281 -4.43 -11.15 1.79
C LEU A 281 -4.84 -9.80 2.37
N VAL A 282 -4.08 -8.73 2.10
CA VAL A 282 -4.44 -7.34 2.45
C VAL A 282 -5.78 -6.97 1.83
N GLN A 283 -6.00 -7.30 0.56
CA GLN A 283 -7.28 -7.03 -0.11
C GLN A 283 -8.42 -7.91 0.40
N PHE A 284 -8.15 -9.18 0.69
CA PHE A 284 -9.13 -10.07 1.34
C PHE A 284 -9.56 -9.53 2.72
N ALA A 285 -8.64 -9.01 3.53
CA ALA A 285 -8.98 -8.35 4.81
C ALA A 285 -9.69 -7.01 4.62
N SER A 286 -9.45 -6.32 3.51
CA SER A 286 -10.08 -5.03 3.20
C SER A 286 -11.53 -5.17 2.71
N THR A 287 -12.00 -6.38 2.41
CA THR A 287 -13.37 -6.63 1.95
C THR A 287 -14.39 -6.22 3.01
N ARG A 288 -15.23 -5.23 2.71
CA ARG A 288 -16.14 -4.60 3.69
C ARG A 288 -16.97 -5.66 4.41
N ARG A 289 -16.90 -5.63 5.74
CA ARG A 289 -17.56 -6.61 6.62
C ARG A 289 -19.07 -6.78 6.43
N SER A 290 -19.76 -5.79 5.85
CA SER A 290 -21.19 -5.84 5.52
C SER A 290 -21.52 -6.83 4.40
N LEU A 291 -20.52 -7.34 3.68
CA LEU A 291 -20.67 -8.45 2.74
C LEU A 291 -21.18 -9.73 3.44
N PHE A 292 -20.87 -9.90 4.73
CA PHE A 292 -21.14 -11.11 5.51
C PHE A 292 -22.24 -10.88 6.56
N ASN A 293 -23.09 -11.89 6.79
CA ASN A 293 -23.98 -11.90 7.95
C ASN A 293 -23.17 -12.15 9.24
N SER A 294 -23.80 -12.04 10.41
CA SER A 294 -23.10 -12.15 11.70
C SER A 294 -22.29 -13.45 11.90
N PRO A 295 -22.85 -14.66 11.69
CA PRO A 295 -22.09 -15.90 11.91
C PRO A 295 -20.97 -16.10 10.88
N GLU A 296 -21.23 -15.78 9.61
CA GLU A 296 -20.21 -15.86 8.56
C GLU A 296 -19.07 -14.89 8.81
N ARG A 297 -19.39 -13.67 9.26
CA ARG A 297 -18.40 -12.65 9.59
C ARG A 297 -17.48 -13.11 10.71
N ALA A 298 -18.04 -13.70 11.77
CA ALA A 298 -17.25 -14.26 12.87
C ALA A 298 -16.31 -15.38 12.37
N LYS A 299 -16.81 -16.29 11.52
CA LYS A 299 -16.02 -17.36 10.90
C LYS A 299 -14.89 -16.81 10.03
N TYR A 300 -15.19 -15.86 9.14
CA TYR A 300 -14.22 -15.27 8.23
C TYR A 300 -13.14 -14.49 8.99
N LEU A 301 -13.53 -13.69 10.00
CA LEU A 301 -12.60 -13.00 10.87
C LEU A 301 -11.70 -13.99 11.65
N GLY A 302 -12.27 -15.08 12.16
CA GLY A 302 -11.50 -16.15 12.82
C GLY A 302 -10.42 -16.74 11.91
N ASN A 303 -10.73 -16.97 10.63
CA ASN A 303 -9.74 -17.46 9.66
C ASN A 303 -8.62 -16.45 9.39
N LEU A 304 -8.93 -15.15 9.29
CA LEU A 304 -7.92 -14.10 9.14
C LEU A 304 -6.99 -14.06 10.37
N ILE A 305 -7.55 -14.08 11.58
CA ILE A 305 -6.80 -14.04 12.84
C ILE A 305 -5.93 -15.30 13.01
N LYS A 306 -6.43 -16.47 12.62
CA LYS A 306 -5.64 -17.71 12.59
C LYS A 306 -4.44 -17.59 11.65
N GLY A 307 -4.61 -16.97 10.48
CA GLY A 307 -3.51 -16.71 9.55
C GLY A 307 -2.49 -15.72 10.10
N VAL A 308 -2.93 -14.62 10.72
CA VAL A 308 -2.05 -13.68 11.46
C VAL A 308 -1.22 -14.41 12.50
N LYS A 309 -1.87 -15.26 13.31
CA LYS A 309 -1.19 -16.06 14.33
C LYS A 309 -0.05 -16.89 13.73
N ARG A 310 -0.36 -17.64 12.67
CA ARG A 310 0.60 -18.53 11.99
C ARG A 310 1.82 -17.77 11.44
N ILE A 311 1.62 -16.57 10.90
CA ILE A 311 2.70 -15.70 10.42
C ILE A 311 3.56 -15.22 11.58
N LEU A 312 2.96 -14.76 12.67
CA LEU A 312 3.68 -14.26 13.85
C LEU A 312 4.43 -15.36 14.62
N GLU A 313 3.92 -16.59 14.62
CA GLU A 313 4.61 -17.76 15.19
C GLU A 313 5.82 -18.19 14.35
N ASN A 314 5.84 -17.87 13.05
CA ASN A 314 6.92 -18.20 12.12
C ASN A 314 7.40 -16.96 11.35
N PRO A 315 8.05 -15.99 12.01
CA PRO A 315 8.32 -14.66 11.45
C PRO A 315 9.47 -14.64 10.42
N GLN A 316 10.01 -15.79 10.01
CA GLN A 316 11.15 -15.86 9.07
C GLN A 316 10.87 -15.11 7.76
N GLY A 317 9.64 -15.16 7.25
CA GLY A 317 9.26 -14.43 6.03
C GLY A 317 9.20 -12.90 6.22
N LEU A 318 9.13 -12.40 7.45
CA LEU A 318 9.06 -10.97 7.78
C LEU A 318 10.45 -10.30 7.86
N SER A 319 11.54 -11.05 7.67
CA SER A 319 12.86 -10.45 7.49
C SER A 319 13.05 -9.80 6.12
N ASP A 320 12.13 -10.06 5.18
CA ASP A 320 12.07 -9.36 3.90
C ASP A 320 11.26 -8.05 4.04
N PRO A 321 11.80 -6.89 3.61
CA PRO A 321 11.11 -5.60 3.76
C PRO A 321 9.73 -5.53 3.07
N GLY A 322 9.57 -6.19 1.93
CA GLY A 322 8.32 -6.20 1.17
C GLY A 322 7.22 -6.99 1.89
N ASN A 323 7.55 -8.20 2.35
CA ASN A 323 6.66 -9.00 3.19
C ASN A 323 6.31 -8.28 4.50
N TYR A 324 7.30 -7.67 5.15
CA TYR A 324 7.11 -6.93 6.39
C TYR A 324 6.11 -5.78 6.20
N HIS A 325 6.29 -4.98 5.15
CA HIS A 325 5.39 -3.87 4.82
C HIS A 325 3.95 -4.33 4.56
N GLU A 326 3.77 -5.34 3.71
CA GLU A 326 2.44 -5.87 3.39
C GLU A 326 1.77 -6.50 4.63
N PHE A 327 2.54 -7.11 5.53
CA PHE A 327 2.01 -7.63 6.78
C PHE A 327 1.58 -6.51 7.74
N CYS A 328 2.34 -5.43 7.87
CA CYS A 328 1.92 -4.24 8.62
C CYS A 328 0.61 -3.66 8.07
N ARG A 329 0.49 -3.55 6.73
CA ARG A 329 -0.76 -3.15 6.06
C ARG A 329 -1.89 -4.10 6.42
N PHE A 330 -1.67 -5.41 6.31
CA PHE A 330 -2.66 -6.44 6.63
C PHE A 330 -3.20 -6.31 8.06
N LEU A 331 -2.32 -6.12 9.04
CA LEU A 331 -2.71 -5.91 10.44
C LEU A 331 -3.58 -4.66 10.62
N ALA A 332 -3.19 -3.52 10.00
CA ALA A 332 -3.99 -2.31 10.06
C ALA A 332 -5.39 -2.51 9.47
N ARG A 333 -5.51 -3.20 8.32
CA ARG A 333 -6.79 -3.48 7.65
C ARG A 333 -7.79 -4.24 8.53
N LEU A 334 -7.32 -5.12 9.41
CA LEU A 334 -8.20 -5.86 10.32
C LEU A 334 -9.00 -4.92 11.21
N LYS A 335 -8.36 -3.92 11.81
CA LYS A 335 -9.07 -2.98 12.69
C LYS A 335 -9.85 -1.91 11.92
N THR A 336 -9.42 -1.53 10.73
CA THR A 336 -10.16 -0.55 9.93
C THR A 336 -11.49 -1.12 9.42
N ASN A 337 -11.54 -2.43 9.19
CA ASN A 337 -12.75 -3.10 8.71
C ASN A 337 -13.61 -3.71 9.84
N TYR A 338 -13.01 -4.38 10.84
CA TYR A 338 -13.73 -5.09 11.90
C TYR A 338 -13.76 -4.29 13.21
N GLN A 339 -14.87 -4.42 13.96
CA GLN A 339 -14.98 -3.74 15.26
C GLN A 339 -14.16 -4.47 16.32
N LEU A 340 -13.64 -3.71 17.30
CA LEU A 340 -12.92 -4.28 18.44
C LEU A 340 -13.77 -5.32 19.19
N GLY A 341 -15.06 -5.05 19.38
CA GLY A 341 -15.99 -5.99 20.00
C GLY A 341 -16.16 -7.32 19.27
N GLU A 342 -15.79 -7.41 17.98
CA GLU A 342 -15.78 -8.67 17.23
C GLU A 342 -14.43 -9.37 17.32
N LEU A 343 -13.34 -8.61 17.32
CA LEU A 343 -11.99 -9.13 17.47
C LEU A 343 -11.84 -9.87 18.79
N VAL A 344 -12.30 -9.29 19.90
CA VAL A 344 -12.21 -9.90 21.24
C VAL A 344 -13.01 -11.19 21.38
N MET A 345 -14.00 -11.43 20.52
CA MET A 345 -14.82 -12.65 20.53
C MET A 345 -14.15 -13.82 19.79
N VAL A 346 -13.06 -13.56 19.06
CA VAL A 346 -12.30 -14.62 18.39
C VAL A 346 -11.50 -15.40 19.44
N LYS A 347 -11.62 -16.73 19.44
CA LYS A 347 -11.01 -17.61 20.43
C LYS A 347 -9.50 -17.39 20.58
N GLU A 348 -8.79 -17.16 19.48
CA GLU A 348 -7.34 -16.96 19.45
C GLU A 348 -6.90 -15.52 19.77
N TYR A 349 -7.84 -14.58 19.97
CA TYR A 349 -7.53 -13.16 20.16
C TYR A 349 -6.52 -12.88 21.27
N PRO A 350 -6.63 -13.43 22.50
CA PRO A 350 -5.70 -13.10 23.59
C PRO A 350 -4.24 -13.40 23.27
N GLU A 351 -4.01 -14.48 22.53
CA GLU A 351 -2.67 -14.86 22.10
C GLU A 351 -2.19 -14.01 20.92
N VAL A 352 -3.06 -13.75 19.95
CA VAL A 352 -2.72 -12.96 18.77
C VAL A 352 -2.43 -11.51 19.11
N ILE A 353 -3.20 -10.87 20.00
CA ILE A 353 -2.93 -9.47 20.38
C ILE A 353 -1.59 -9.34 21.12
N ARG A 354 -1.22 -10.35 21.93
CA ARG A 354 0.12 -10.42 22.54
C ARG A 354 1.22 -10.52 21.50
N LEU A 355 1.06 -11.37 20.49
CA LEU A 355 2.02 -11.51 19.40
C LEU A 355 2.14 -10.23 18.57
N ILE A 356 1.02 -9.56 18.27
CA ILE A 356 1.01 -8.26 17.57
C ILE A 356 1.70 -7.19 18.41
N ALA A 357 1.49 -7.16 19.74
CA ALA A 357 2.16 -6.23 20.64
C ALA A 357 3.68 -6.45 20.63
N ASN A 358 4.13 -7.69 20.80
CA ASN A 358 5.56 -8.03 20.76
C ASN A 358 6.19 -7.69 19.40
N PHE A 359 5.49 -7.98 18.31
CA PHE A 359 5.90 -7.59 16.96
C PHE A 359 6.03 -6.06 16.86
N THR A 360 5.01 -5.32 17.28
CA THR A 360 5.02 -3.84 17.25
C THR A 360 6.17 -3.25 18.06
N ILE A 361 6.42 -3.76 19.28
CA ILE A 361 7.53 -3.30 20.12
C ILE A 361 8.87 -3.54 19.42
N THR A 362 9.07 -4.73 18.86
CA THR A 362 10.30 -5.08 18.13
C THR A 362 10.47 -4.20 16.90
N SER A 363 9.39 -3.95 16.15
CA SER A 363 9.33 -3.07 14.99
C SER A 363 9.70 -1.63 15.32
N LEU A 364 9.24 -1.11 16.46
CA LEU A 364 9.56 0.25 16.90
C LEU A 364 11.03 0.39 17.31
N GLN A 365 11.63 -0.66 17.86
CA GLN A 365 13.05 -0.68 18.23
C GLN A 365 13.97 -0.74 17.01
N HIS A 366 13.56 -1.42 15.93
CA HIS A 366 14.30 -1.51 14.67
C HIS A 366 13.83 -0.44 13.67
N TRP A 367 13.93 0.84 14.08
CA TRP A 367 13.40 1.97 13.32
C TRP A 367 14.05 2.16 11.93
N GLU A 368 15.26 1.65 11.73
CA GLU A 368 16.01 1.72 10.45
C GLU A 368 15.38 0.87 9.34
N PHE A 369 14.62 -0.17 9.68
CA PHE A 369 14.26 -1.23 8.72
C PHE A 369 13.08 -0.87 7.80
N ALA A 370 12.11 -0.04 8.26
CA ALA A 370 10.96 0.36 7.43
C ALA A 370 10.12 1.51 8.06
N PRO A 371 10.50 2.79 7.89
CA PRO A 371 9.79 3.92 8.49
C PRO A 371 8.32 4.02 8.03
N ASN A 372 8.04 3.77 6.74
CA ASN A 372 6.69 3.83 6.19
C ASN A 372 5.75 2.74 6.73
N SER A 373 6.31 1.64 7.23
CA SER A 373 5.52 0.51 7.76
C SER A 373 5.04 0.75 9.20
N VAL A 374 5.79 1.56 9.98
CA VAL A 374 5.45 1.90 11.37
C VAL A 374 4.11 2.63 11.45
N HIS A 375 3.80 3.46 10.46
CA HIS A 375 2.53 4.16 10.33
C HIS A 375 1.31 3.22 10.48
N TYR A 376 1.34 2.06 9.82
CA TYR A 376 0.23 1.09 9.87
C TYR A 376 0.07 0.46 11.25
N LEU A 377 1.19 0.17 11.93
CA LEU A 377 1.18 -0.38 13.28
C LEU A 377 0.65 0.63 14.29
N LEU A 378 1.13 1.88 14.25
CA LEU A 378 0.63 2.93 15.13
C LEU A 378 -0.85 3.22 14.85
N THR A 379 -1.29 3.25 13.58
CA THR A 379 -2.70 3.41 13.23
C THR A 379 -3.56 2.27 13.75
N LEU A 380 -3.07 1.03 13.70
CA LEU A 380 -3.75 -0.12 14.29
C LEU A 380 -4.01 0.14 15.78
N TRP A 381 -2.96 0.44 16.55
CA TRP A 381 -3.09 0.66 17.99
C TRP A 381 -3.94 1.88 18.33
N GLN A 382 -3.77 2.98 17.62
CA GLN A 382 -4.59 4.19 17.76
C GLN A 382 -6.08 3.84 17.58
N ARG A 383 -6.45 3.17 16.47
CA ARG A 383 -7.84 2.79 16.20
C ARG A 383 -8.36 1.73 17.17
N MET A 384 -7.51 0.82 17.66
CA MET A 384 -7.86 -0.16 18.70
C MET A 384 -8.23 0.55 20.01
N VAL A 385 -7.34 1.39 20.53
CA VAL A 385 -7.52 2.12 21.80
C VAL A 385 -8.71 3.09 21.71
N ALA A 386 -8.83 3.85 20.61
CA ALA A 386 -9.97 4.75 20.38
C ALA A 386 -11.33 4.02 20.42
N SER A 387 -11.34 2.71 20.17
CA SER A 387 -12.58 1.92 20.15
C SER A 387 -12.97 1.36 21.52
N VAL A 388 -12.10 1.41 22.52
CA VAL A 388 -12.32 0.83 23.86
C VAL A 388 -13.62 1.32 24.51
N PRO A 389 -13.94 2.63 24.53
CA PRO A 389 -15.17 3.14 25.15
C PRO A 389 -16.47 2.58 24.54
N PHE A 390 -16.39 2.03 23.32
CA PHE A 390 -17.54 1.51 22.58
C PHE A 390 -17.66 -0.01 22.65
N VAL A 391 -16.72 -0.70 23.33
CA VAL A 391 -16.77 -2.16 23.50
C VAL A 391 -17.82 -2.51 24.56
N LYS A 392 -18.83 -3.29 24.15
CA LYS A 392 -19.87 -3.83 25.03
C LYS A 392 -19.65 -5.30 25.40
N SER A 393 -18.57 -5.90 24.89
CA SER A 393 -18.22 -7.30 25.15
C SER A 393 -17.78 -7.48 26.60
N THR A 394 -18.08 -8.64 27.18
CA THR A 394 -17.53 -9.06 28.48
C THR A 394 -16.10 -9.58 28.38
N GLU A 395 -15.65 -9.97 27.18
CA GLU A 395 -14.30 -10.48 26.95
C GLU A 395 -13.24 -9.36 27.06
N PRO A 396 -12.09 -9.61 27.70
CA PRO A 396 -11.07 -8.60 27.93
C PRO A 396 -10.37 -8.19 26.62
N HIS A 397 -10.28 -6.88 26.37
CA HIS A 397 -9.57 -6.37 25.19
C HIS A 397 -8.04 -6.40 25.34
N LEU A 398 -7.50 -6.46 26.56
CA LEU A 398 -6.06 -6.51 26.89
C LEU A 398 -5.23 -5.28 26.43
N LEU A 399 -5.88 -4.25 25.88
CA LEU A 399 -5.20 -3.04 25.42
C LEU A 399 -4.53 -2.26 26.57
N ASP A 400 -5.10 -2.28 27.77
CA ASP A 400 -4.53 -1.64 28.97
C ASP A 400 -3.19 -2.28 29.42
N THR A 401 -2.94 -3.51 28.96
CA THR A 401 -1.66 -4.19 29.20
C THR A 401 -0.62 -3.81 28.15
N TYR A 402 -1.00 -3.76 26.87
CA TYR A 402 -0.04 -3.65 25.76
C TYR A 402 0.17 -2.22 25.25
N ALA A 403 -0.85 -1.35 25.29
CA ALA A 403 -0.71 0.04 24.87
C ALA A 403 0.38 0.82 25.65
N PRO A 404 0.54 0.62 26.98
CA PRO A 404 1.62 1.27 27.73
C PRO A 404 3.00 0.78 27.32
N GLU A 405 3.16 -0.52 27.09
CA GLU A 405 4.43 -1.11 26.64
C GLU A 405 4.83 -0.61 25.25
N ILE A 406 3.86 -0.45 24.35
CA ILE A 406 4.09 0.12 23.01
C ILE A 406 4.45 1.59 23.09
N THR A 407 3.76 2.36 23.94
CA THR A 407 4.07 3.77 24.18
C THR A 407 5.49 3.93 24.72
N LYS A 408 5.85 3.11 25.71
CA LYS A 408 7.20 3.05 26.26
C LYS A 408 8.24 2.68 25.20
N ALA A 409 7.98 1.66 24.39
CA ALA A 409 8.88 1.23 23.32
C ALA A 409 9.08 2.33 22.25
N PHE A 410 8.03 3.05 21.88
CA PHE A 410 8.14 4.20 20.97
C PHE A 410 9.02 5.29 21.56
N ILE A 411 8.72 5.73 22.79
CA ILE A 411 9.45 6.82 23.47
C ILE A 411 10.93 6.44 23.61
N THR A 412 11.23 5.27 24.17
CA THR A 412 12.60 4.82 24.41
C THR A 412 13.39 4.66 23.11
N SER A 413 12.79 4.05 22.08
CA SER A 413 13.40 3.94 20.74
C SER A 413 13.83 5.29 20.16
N ARG A 414 12.97 6.31 20.23
CA ARG A 414 13.30 7.65 19.72
C ARG A 414 14.41 8.35 20.53
N LEU A 415 14.47 8.14 21.84
CA LEU A 415 15.54 8.72 22.67
C LEU A 415 16.88 8.01 22.49
N ASP A 416 16.84 6.70 22.28
CA ASP A 416 18.03 5.88 22.02
C ASP A 416 18.59 6.16 20.63
N SER A 417 17.72 6.38 19.63
CA SER A 417 18.14 6.68 18.25
C SER A 417 18.93 7.98 18.14
N VAL A 418 18.65 9.00 18.97
CA VAL A 418 19.39 10.29 18.93
C VAL A 418 20.90 10.08 19.06
N ALA A 419 21.33 9.19 19.95
CA ALA A 419 22.75 8.95 20.16
C ALA A 419 23.42 8.32 18.93
N ILE A 420 22.71 7.43 18.24
CA ILE A 420 23.17 6.77 17.01
C ILE A 420 23.23 7.79 15.88
N VAL A 421 22.14 8.51 15.63
CA VAL A 421 22.00 9.53 14.59
C VAL A 421 23.12 10.59 14.68
N VAL A 422 23.37 11.12 15.88
CA VAL A 422 24.38 12.17 16.08
C VAL A 422 25.81 11.63 15.93
N ARG A 423 26.10 10.43 16.44
CA ARG A 423 27.45 9.85 16.40
C ARG A 423 27.83 9.37 15.00
N ASP A 424 26.89 8.72 14.32
CA ASP A 424 27.10 8.13 13.00
C ASP A 424 26.75 9.08 11.85
N ARG A 425 26.27 10.30 12.18
CA ARG A 425 25.90 11.37 11.24
C ARG A 425 24.86 10.92 10.23
N LEU A 426 23.84 10.22 10.72
CA LEU A 426 22.68 9.82 9.93
C LEU A 426 21.70 10.99 9.78
N ASP A 427 20.76 10.88 8.84
CA ASP A 427 19.67 11.84 8.70
C ASP A 427 18.82 11.85 9.98
N ASP A 428 18.56 13.05 10.53
CA ASP A 428 17.78 13.17 11.77
C ASP A 428 16.28 13.05 11.45
N PRO A 429 15.57 12.10 12.09
CA PRO A 429 14.13 11.98 11.91
C PRO A 429 13.35 13.26 12.26
N LEU A 430 13.88 14.12 13.14
CA LEU A 430 13.26 15.41 13.49
C LEU A 430 13.24 16.42 12.35
N ASP A 431 14.07 16.23 11.31
CA ASP A 431 14.10 17.12 10.15
C ASP A 431 12.86 16.90 9.24
N ASP A 432 12.27 15.69 9.27
CA ASP A 432 10.99 15.38 8.62
C ASP A 432 9.81 15.58 9.59
N THR A 433 9.51 16.84 9.86
CA THR A 433 8.42 17.24 10.77
C THR A 433 7.05 16.68 10.36
N ALA A 434 6.79 16.47 9.05
CA ALA A 434 5.53 15.94 8.58
C ALA A 434 5.31 14.49 9.05
N THR A 435 6.31 13.64 8.85
CA THR A 435 6.26 12.24 9.32
C THR A 435 6.23 12.15 10.85
N VAL A 436 7.02 12.99 11.54
CA VAL A 436 7.02 13.04 13.00
C VAL A 436 5.65 13.41 13.53
N PHE A 437 5.03 14.48 13.04
CA PHE A 437 3.71 14.91 13.50
C PHE A 437 2.63 13.87 13.24
N GLN A 438 2.69 13.18 12.09
CA GLN A 438 1.78 12.08 11.81
C GLN A 438 1.92 10.93 12.82
N GLN A 439 3.15 10.51 13.14
CA GLN A 439 3.38 9.45 14.13
C GLN A 439 2.96 9.87 15.54
N LEU A 440 3.23 11.12 15.92
CA LEU A 440 2.82 11.67 17.21
C LEU A 440 1.30 11.73 17.34
N GLU A 441 0.58 12.15 16.29
CA GLU A 441 -0.89 12.15 16.28
C GLU A 441 -1.47 10.74 16.48
N GLN A 442 -0.83 9.72 15.88
CA GLN A 442 -1.24 8.32 16.07
C GLN A 442 -0.95 7.83 17.50
N LEU A 443 0.24 8.13 18.02
CA LEU A 443 0.67 7.74 19.35
C LEU A 443 -0.18 8.41 20.45
N CYS A 444 -0.64 9.63 20.20
CA CYS A 444 -1.42 10.45 21.10
C CYS A 444 -2.54 9.67 21.79
N THR A 445 -3.40 9.00 21.02
CA THR A 445 -4.49 8.19 21.60
C THR A 445 -3.99 6.98 22.36
N VAL A 446 -2.96 6.29 21.85
CA VAL A 446 -2.38 5.08 22.47
C VAL A 446 -1.80 5.41 23.85
N SER A 447 -1.07 6.52 23.93
CA SER A 447 -0.38 6.99 25.13
C SER A 447 -1.32 7.36 26.28
N ARG A 448 -2.57 7.72 25.98
CA ARG A 448 -3.59 8.07 26.98
C ARG A 448 -4.46 6.91 27.45
N CYS A 449 -4.23 5.68 26.96
CA CYS A 449 -4.97 4.48 27.40
C CYS A 449 -4.79 4.21 28.90
N GLU A 450 -3.55 4.27 29.39
CA GLU A 450 -3.20 4.15 30.81
C GLU A 450 -2.33 5.35 31.18
N TYR A 451 -2.98 6.52 31.24
CA TYR A 451 -2.27 7.79 31.17
C TYR A 451 -1.27 7.99 32.30
N GLU A 452 -1.58 7.54 33.51
CA GLU A 452 -0.70 7.59 34.68
C GLU A 452 0.68 6.95 34.42
N LYS A 453 0.71 5.76 33.80
CA LYS A 453 1.96 5.06 33.48
C LYS A 453 2.80 5.84 32.46
N THR A 454 2.13 6.42 31.46
CA THR A 454 2.78 7.26 30.44
C THR A 454 3.37 8.52 31.05
N CYS A 455 2.61 9.22 31.91
CA CYS A 455 3.07 10.42 32.59
C CYS A 455 4.27 10.14 33.49
N ALA A 456 4.20 9.08 34.31
CA ALA A 456 5.30 8.68 35.20
C ALA A 456 6.59 8.39 34.41
N LEU A 457 6.48 7.72 33.26
CA LEU A 457 7.61 7.46 32.37
C LEU A 457 8.19 8.75 31.78
N LEU A 458 7.33 9.64 31.25
CA LEU A 458 7.77 10.91 30.67
C LEU A 458 8.43 11.80 31.71
N VAL A 459 7.86 11.91 32.91
CA VAL A 459 8.45 12.63 34.06
C VAL A 459 9.86 12.11 34.35
N GLN A 460 10.00 10.79 34.53
CA GLN A 460 11.29 10.17 34.85
C GLN A 460 12.34 10.46 33.78
N LEU A 461 11.99 10.28 32.50
CA LEU A 461 12.90 10.49 31.38
C LEU A 461 13.24 11.98 31.22
N PHE A 462 12.27 12.87 31.39
CA PHE A 462 12.50 14.31 31.28
C PHE A 462 13.44 14.80 32.37
N ASP A 463 13.18 14.45 33.63
CA ASP A 463 14.02 14.87 34.76
C ASP A 463 15.46 14.34 34.61
N GLN A 464 15.61 13.08 34.17
CA GLN A 464 16.92 12.49 33.92
C GLN A 464 17.70 13.22 32.83
N ASN A 465 17.08 13.49 31.67
CA ASN A 465 17.76 14.15 30.55
C ASN A 465 18.01 15.63 30.82
N ALA A 466 17.11 16.34 31.50
CA ALA A 466 17.29 17.73 31.90
C ALA A 466 18.45 17.90 32.90
N GLN A 467 18.56 17.00 33.89
CA GLN A 467 19.69 17.01 34.82
C GLN A 467 21.02 16.72 34.13
N ASN A 468 21.04 15.79 33.16
CA ASN A 468 22.24 15.51 32.38
C ASN A 468 22.66 16.70 31.52
N TYR A 469 21.69 17.36 30.87
CA TYR A 469 21.94 18.57 30.10
C TYR A 469 22.50 19.70 30.98
N GLN A 470 21.91 19.96 32.16
CA GLN A 470 22.40 20.95 33.11
C GLN A 470 23.84 20.68 33.56
N LYS A 471 24.20 19.40 33.80
CA LYS A 471 25.58 19.01 34.14
C LYS A 471 26.57 19.34 33.02
N LEU A 472 26.17 19.13 31.77
CA LEU A 472 27.00 19.36 30.59
C LEU A 472 27.19 20.85 30.26
N LEU A 473 26.27 21.71 30.68
CA LEU A 473 26.37 23.17 30.50
C LEU A 473 27.44 23.81 31.41
N HIS A 474 27.95 23.11 32.42
CA HIS A 474 29.04 23.62 33.25
C HIS A 474 30.37 23.66 32.46
N PRO A 475 31.20 24.72 32.61
CA PRO A 475 32.32 25.06 31.71
C PRO A 475 33.51 24.08 31.67
N SER A 476 33.38 22.90 32.29
CA SER A 476 34.44 21.88 32.40
C SER A 476 34.24 20.68 31.47
N SER A 477 33.07 20.51 30.85
CA SER A 477 32.71 19.35 30.01
C SER A 477 32.66 19.73 28.52
N GLY A 478 33.83 19.83 27.89
CA GLY A 478 33.96 20.22 26.48
C GLY A 478 33.64 19.12 25.45
N VAL A 479 32.53 18.38 25.59
CA VAL A 479 32.10 17.41 24.56
C VAL A 479 30.85 17.93 23.86
N THR A 480 31.05 18.66 22.76
CA THR A 480 29.96 19.22 21.92
C THR A 480 28.96 18.16 21.46
N VAL A 481 29.44 16.94 21.21
CA VAL A 481 28.60 15.80 20.78
C VAL A 481 27.61 15.37 21.87
N ASP A 482 28.04 15.31 23.13
CA ASP A 482 27.15 14.87 24.23
C ASP A 482 26.06 15.92 24.51
N ILE A 483 26.39 17.21 24.33
CA ILE A 483 25.41 18.30 24.39
C ILE A 483 24.36 18.12 23.30
N THR A 484 24.77 17.94 22.04
CA THR A 484 23.84 17.72 20.91
C THR A 484 22.95 16.49 21.12
N ILE A 485 23.48 15.40 21.70
CA ILE A 485 22.68 14.21 22.02
C ILE A 485 21.61 14.54 23.07
N GLN A 486 21.97 15.26 24.15
CA GLN A 486 20.98 15.65 25.15
C GLN A 486 19.94 16.62 24.58
N GLU A 487 20.36 17.55 23.72
CA GLU A 487 19.44 18.49 23.07
C GLU A 487 18.41 17.75 22.19
N GLY A 488 18.85 16.80 21.38
CA GLY A 488 17.95 15.99 20.56
C GLY A 488 16.98 15.15 21.40
N ARG A 489 17.44 14.59 22.52
CA ARG A 489 16.57 13.85 23.46
C ARG A 489 15.54 14.74 24.11
N LEU A 490 15.93 15.94 24.55
CA LEU A 490 15.02 16.91 25.12
C LEU A 490 14.01 17.42 24.09
N ALA A 491 14.42 17.64 22.84
CA ALA A 491 13.50 18.00 21.76
C ALA A 491 12.42 16.91 21.56
N TRP A 492 12.81 15.64 21.47
CA TRP A 492 11.87 14.52 21.42
C TRP A 492 10.92 14.48 22.62
N LEU A 493 11.44 14.67 23.83
CA LEU A 493 10.63 14.70 25.05
C LEU A 493 9.62 15.84 25.05
N VAL A 494 9.99 17.03 24.59
CA VAL A 494 9.08 18.18 24.47
C VAL A 494 7.99 17.90 23.43
N TYR A 495 8.33 17.33 22.27
CA TYR A 495 7.34 16.85 21.29
C TYR A 495 6.41 15.77 21.88
N LEU A 496 6.92 14.82 22.65
CA LEU A 496 6.10 13.80 23.29
C LEU A 496 5.17 14.39 24.36
N VAL A 497 5.67 15.32 25.18
CA VAL A 497 4.85 16.01 26.20
C VAL A 497 3.72 16.80 25.55
N GLY A 498 3.99 17.60 24.51
CA GLY A 498 2.91 18.30 23.82
C GLY A 498 1.94 17.35 23.12
N THR A 499 2.37 16.14 22.74
CA THR A 499 1.50 15.12 22.12
C THR A 499 0.49 14.59 23.10
N VAL A 500 0.97 14.21 24.28
CA VAL A 500 0.08 13.67 25.30
C VAL A 500 -0.86 14.76 25.84
N VAL A 501 -0.36 15.98 26.06
CA VAL A 501 -1.15 17.15 26.49
C VAL A 501 -2.18 17.57 25.43
N GLY A 502 -1.77 17.62 24.16
CA GLY A 502 -2.65 17.91 23.02
C GLY A 502 -3.75 16.86 22.83
N GLY A 503 -3.52 15.63 23.29
CA GLY A 503 -4.45 14.51 23.20
C GLY A 503 -5.64 14.53 24.14
N ARG A 504 -5.79 15.57 24.95
CA ARG A 504 -6.88 15.68 25.91
C ARG A 504 -8.24 15.73 25.21
N LEU A 505 -9.09 14.78 25.55
CA LEU A 505 -10.49 14.76 25.15
C LEU A 505 -11.36 15.44 26.22
N THR A 506 -11.97 16.58 25.88
CA THR A 506 -12.74 17.46 26.80
C THR A 506 -13.82 16.74 27.60
N TYR A 507 -14.43 15.68 27.05
CA TYR A 507 -15.54 14.96 27.68
C TYR A 507 -15.11 13.79 28.57
N THR A 508 -13.84 13.39 28.53
CA THR A 508 -13.31 12.21 29.25
C THR A 508 -12.17 12.55 30.20
N SER A 509 -11.69 13.80 30.23
CA SER A 509 -10.61 14.21 31.14
C SER A 509 -11.10 14.33 32.59
N THR A 510 -10.29 13.82 33.52
CA THR A 510 -10.50 13.93 34.98
C THR A 510 -9.63 15.06 35.55
N ASP A 511 -9.98 15.58 36.73
CA ASP A 511 -9.14 16.56 37.45
C ASP A 511 -7.72 16.02 37.68
N GLU A 512 -7.56 14.70 37.83
CA GLU A 512 -6.26 14.01 37.95
C GLU A 512 -5.45 14.04 36.65
N HIS A 513 -6.10 13.82 35.51
CA HIS A 513 -5.44 13.95 34.19
C HIS A 513 -4.98 15.37 33.93
N ASP A 514 -5.77 16.37 34.31
CA ASP A 514 -5.40 17.78 34.16
C ASP A 514 -4.22 18.15 35.09
N ALA A 515 -4.15 17.58 36.30
CA ALA A 515 -2.99 17.75 37.19
C ALA A 515 -1.70 17.15 36.61
N MET A 516 -1.79 15.95 36.02
CA MET A 516 -0.65 15.32 35.34
C MET A 516 -0.19 16.13 34.11
N ASP A 517 -1.12 16.66 33.32
CA ASP A 517 -0.79 17.56 32.19
C ASP A 517 -0.06 18.82 32.68
N GLY A 518 -0.49 19.39 33.80
CA GLY A 518 0.17 20.53 34.44
C GLY A 518 1.59 20.20 34.92
N GLU A 519 1.78 19.03 35.53
CA GLU A 519 3.08 18.55 35.99
C GLU A 519 4.08 18.35 34.83
N LEU A 520 3.64 17.77 33.71
CA LEU A 520 4.46 17.63 32.51
C LEU A 520 4.77 18.99 31.87
N SER A 521 3.77 19.86 31.79
CA SER A 521 3.91 21.21 31.23
C SER A 521 4.92 22.04 32.03
N CYS A 522 4.92 21.93 33.36
CA CYS A 522 5.86 22.63 34.24
C CYS A 522 7.32 22.33 33.87
N ARG A 523 7.65 21.05 33.58
CA ARG A 523 9.00 20.64 33.16
C ARG A 523 9.43 21.28 31.85
N VAL A 524 8.52 21.43 30.88
CA VAL A 524 8.81 22.13 29.63
C VAL A 524 9.10 23.62 29.90
N PHE A 525 8.31 24.29 30.75
CA PHE A 525 8.57 25.69 31.12
C PHE A 525 9.87 25.89 31.92
N GLN A 526 10.21 24.93 32.79
CA GLN A 526 11.51 24.93 33.48
C GLN A 526 12.68 24.76 32.50
N LEU A 527 12.52 23.92 31.46
CA LEU A 527 13.52 23.78 30.40
C LEU A 527 13.69 25.09 29.60
N ILE A 528 12.61 25.79 29.27
CA ILE A 528 12.68 27.13 28.63
C ILE A 528 13.51 28.08 29.49
N SER A 529 13.21 28.14 30.79
CA SER A 529 13.94 28.99 31.74
C SER A 529 15.44 28.62 31.81
N LEU A 530 15.76 27.32 31.77
CA LEU A 530 17.15 26.84 31.75
C LEU A 530 17.87 27.28 30.47
N MET A 531 17.22 27.18 29.30
CA MET A 531 17.79 27.63 28.03
C MET A 531 18.04 29.15 28.01
N ASP A 532 17.09 29.94 28.50
CA ASP A 532 17.21 31.40 28.57
C ASP A 532 18.42 31.84 29.42
N THR A 533 18.71 31.14 30.52
CA THR A 533 19.90 31.43 31.35
C THR A 533 21.22 31.11 30.65
N GLY A 534 21.19 30.28 29.59
CA GLY A 534 22.36 29.90 28.79
C GLY A 534 22.65 30.82 27.60
N LEU A 535 21.76 31.76 27.28
CA LEU A 535 21.94 32.70 26.16
C LEU A 535 23.05 33.73 26.45
N PRO A 536 23.91 34.08 25.46
CA PRO A 536 23.84 33.71 24.04
C PRO A 536 24.70 32.48 23.66
N ARG A 537 25.13 31.64 24.62
CA ARG A 537 26.15 30.60 24.39
C ARG A 537 25.61 29.26 23.89
N CYS A 538 24.33 28.96 24.10
CA CYS A 538 23.70 27.69 23.75
C CYS A 538 22.28 27.94 23.23
N SER A 539 22.09 27.94 21.90
CA SER A 539 20.76 27.98 21.26
C SER A 539 20.60 26.72 20.42
N SER A 540 19.61 25.90 20.75
CA SER A 540 19.30 24.67 20.02
C SER A 540 18.01 24.85 19.26
N GLU A 541 18.11 25.05 17.93
CA GLU A 541 16.96 25.22 17.04
C GLU A 541 15.94 24.06 17.18
N LYS A 542 16.42 22.83 17.42
CA LYS A 542 15.57 21.65 17.57
C LYS A 542 14.66 21.73 18.80
N ILE A 543 15.19 22.20 19.93
CA ILE A 543 14.39 22.36 21.15
C ILE A 543 13.42 23.54 20.97
N GLU A 544 13.85 24.63 20.33
CA GLU A 544 12.98 25.78 20.06
C GLU A 544 11.77 25.40 19.19
N LEU A 545 11.98 24.64 18.11
CA LEU A 545 10.90 24.11 17.27
C LEU A 545 9.96 23.16 18.05
N ALA A 546 10.51 22.32 18.94
CA ALA A 546 9.72 21.46 19.80
C ALA A 546 8.88 22.26 20.81
N ILE A 547 9.44 23.32 21.40
CA ILE A 547 8.73 24.24 22.30
C ILE A 547 7.59 24.92 21.58
N LEU A 548 7.81 25.44 20.36
CA LEU A 548 6.75 26.09 19.57
C LEU A 548 5.57 25.14 19.33
N TRP A 549 5.88 23.90 18.99
CA TRP A 549 4.87 22.88 18.80
C TRP A 549 4.13 22.54 20.10
N PHE A 550 4.84 22.38 21.23
CA PHE A 550 4.22 22.19 22.55
C PHE A 550 3.29 23.35 22.92
N LEU A 551 3.73 24.59 22.73
CA LEU A 551 2.93 25.78 23.03
C LEU A 551 1.66 25.84 22.18
N ASP A 552 1.72 25.44 20.90
CA ASP A 552 0.53 25.37 20.07
C ASP A 552 -0.46 24.29 20.56
N GLN A 553 0.02 23.10 20.94
CA GLN A 553 -0.82 22.04 21.53
C GLN A 553 -1.42 22.49 22.87
N PHE A 554 -0.60 23.05 23.76
CA PHE A 554 -1.03 23.55 25.06
C PHE A 554 -2.09 24.65 24.90
N ARG A 555 -1.87 25.60 23.98
CA ARG A 555 -2.81 26.67 23.68
C ARG A 555 -4.15 26.11 23.18
N LYS A 556 -4.11 25.18 22.22
CA LYS A 556 -5.31 24.53 21.68
C LYS A 556 -6.13 23.83 22.78
N THR A 557 -5.45 23.19 23.72
CA THR A 557 -6.10 22.41 24.78
C THR A 557 -6.60 23.25 25.96
N TYR A 558 -5.82 24.24 26.42
CA TYR A 558 -6.01 24.89 27.72
C TYR A 558 -6.21 26.41 27.67
N VAL A 559 -5.98 27.08 26.53
CA VAL A 559 -6.04 28.55 26.44
C VAL A 559 -7.06 29.05 25.40
N GLY A 560 -7.43 28.24 24.40
CA GLY A 560 -8.32 28.65 23.30
C GLY A 560 -9.81 28.84 23.66
N ASP A 561 -10.52 29.64 22.85
CA ASP A 561 -11.92 30.08 23.06
C ASP A 561 -12.99 28.96 23.07
N GLN A 562 -12.64 27.68 22.85
CA GLN A 562 -13.58 26.54 22.85
C GLN A 562 -13.70 25.81 24.21
N LEU A 563 -13.25 26.43 25.31
CA LEU A 563 -13.31 25.83 26.65
C LEU A 563 -14.72 25.93 27.27
N GLN A 564 -15.52 24.87 27.17
CA GLN A 564 -16.78 24.75 27.94
C GLN A 564 -16.58 24.33 29.41
N ARG A 565 -15.36 23.94 29.81
CA ARG A 565 -14.98 23.62 31.20
C ARG A 565 -13.65 24.29 31.56
N THR A 566 -13.67 25.16 32.57
CA THR A 566 -12.46 25.71 33.20
C THR A 566 -11.68 24.56 33.85
N SER A 567 -10.52 24.23 33.28
CA SER A 567 -9.64 23.17 33.80
C SER A 567 -8.77 23.73 34.93
N LYS A 568 -8.53 22.98 36.00
CA LYS A 568 -7.68 23.40 37.14
C LYS A 568 -6.19 23.17 36.87
N VAL A 569 -5.72 23.50 35.66
CA VAL A 569 -4.27 23.55 35.42
C VAL A 569 -3.75 24.84 36.07
N GLY A 570 -3.51 24.76 37.38
CA GLY A 570 -2.87 25.82 38.14
C GLY A 570 -1.37 25.57 38.17
N PHE A 571 -0.59 26.53 37.67
CA PHE A 571 0.84 26.58 37.93
C PHE A 571 1.04 26.83 39.43
N TYR A 572 1.59 25.85 40.15
CA TYR A 572 2.17 26.05 41.47
C TYR A 572 3.68 26.16 41.36
#